data_AF-A0A521U603-F1
#
_entry.id   AF-A0A521U603-F1
#
_cell.length_a   1.000
_cell.length_b   1.000
_cell.length_c   1.000
_cell.angle_alpha   90.00
_cell.angle_beta   90.00
_cell.angle_gamma   90.00
#
_symmetry.space_group_name_H-M   'P 1'
#
loop_
_entity.id
_entity.type
_entity.pdbx_description
1 polymer ?
#
loop_
_entity_poly.entity_id
_entity_poly.type
_entity_poly.pdbx_seq_one_letter_code
_entity_poly.pdbx_strand_id
1 'polypeptide(L)'
;MTIVPRTPSIATYSCMQRCHTRLPANPAQRELVEFHTDKRLAHGTTLTWCTFCHQDDNLDRLRLIDGSLVSFDDGHRVCSQCHAERYRDWTRGIHGVTTGSWRDVAQRRSCTACHNPHDPHRTQFNALPPPSRERGREQEEHHE
;
A
#
# COMPACT_ATOMS: atom_id res chain seq x y z
N MET A 1 -8.05 8.97 14.73
CA MET A 1 -7.28 8.87 13.48
C MET A 1 -7.96 7.85 12.60
N THR A 2 -8.46 8.23 11.44
CA THR A 2 -9.16 7.32 10.53
C THR A 2 -8.21 6.88 9.42
N ILE A 3 -8.30 5.64 8.96
CA ILE A 3 -7.52 5.18 7.80
C ILE A 3 -8.38 5.32 6.55
N VAL A 4 -7.83 5.88 5.48
CA VAL A 4 -8.55 5.99 4.21
C VAL A 4 -8.80 4.59 3.65
N PRO A 5 -10.05 4.22 3.33
CA PRO A 5 -10.37 2.88 2.84
C PRO A 5 -9.75 2.62 1.47
N ARG A 6 -9.27 1.39 1.27
CA ARG A 6 -8.66 0.90 0.02
C ARG A 6 -9.72 0.32 -0.91
N THR A 7 -10.71 -0.36 -0.38
CA THR A 7 -11.74 -1.11 -1.12
C THR A 7 -12.38 -0.30 -2.26
N PRO A 8 -12.78 0.98 -2.07
CA PRO A 8 -13.40 1.76 -3.13
C PRO A 8 -12.48 2.06 -4.33
N SER A 9 -11.17 1.91 -4.16
CA SER A 9 -10.16 2.17 -5.21
C SER A 9 -9.74 0.91 -5.97
N ILE A 10 -10.37 -0.23 -5.71
CA ILE A 10 -10.14 -1.49 -6.42
C ILE A 10 -11.19 -1.62 -7.51
N ALA A 11 -10.79 -1.45 -8.78
CA ALA A 11 -11.71 -1.36 -9.92
C ALA A 11 -12.67 -2.56 -10.04
N THR A 12 -12.20 -3.77 -9.76
CA THR A 12 -12.96 -5.02 -9.95
C THR A 12 -13.43 -5.62 -8.62
N TYR A 13 -13.62 -4.80 -7.59
CA TYR A 13 -14.23 -5.27 -6.33
C TYR A 13 -15.75 -5.41 -6.47
N SER A 14 -16.40 -6.41 -5.86
CA SER A 14 -15.82 -7.55 -5.14
C SER A 14 -15.33 -8.65 -6.09
N CYS A 15 -14.22 -9.29 -5.74
CA CYS A 15 -13.57 -10.34 -6.48
C CYS A 15 -14.45 -11.60 -6.54
N MET A 16 -15.10 -11.95 -5.42
CA MET A 16 -15.96 -13.14 -5.33
C MET A 16 -17.15 -13.03 -6.25
N GLN A 17 -18.00 -12.02 -6.04
CA GLN A 17 -19.27 -11.91 -6.77
C GLN A 17 -19.08 -11.71 -8.26
N ARG A 18 -18.00 -11.02 -8.67
CA ARG A 18 -17.74 -10.78 -10.09
C ARG A 18 -17.21 -12.02 -10.80
N CYS A 19 -16.34 -12.81 -10.17
CA CYS A 19 -15.65 -13.91 -10.84
C CYS A 19 -15.52 -15.18 -10.00
N HIS A 20 -15.14 -15.08 -8.72
CA HIS A 20 -14.66 -16.23 -7.95
C HIS A 20 -15.74 -17.06 -7.23
N THR A 21 -17.02 -16.68 -7.29
CA THR A 21 -18.11 -17.52 -6.73
C THR A 21 -18.25 -18.89 -7.42
N ARG A 22 -17.90 -19.00 -8.70
CA ARG A 22 -18.05 -20.23 -9.51
C ARG A 22 -16.72 -20.91 -9.85
N LEU A 23 -15.62 -20.41 -9.29
CA LEU A 23 -14.28 -20.93 -9.53
C LEU A 23 -13.77 -21.56 -8.24
N PRO A 24 -13.39 -22.85 -8.24
CA PRO A 24 -12.82 -23.46 -7.04
C PRO A 24 -11.51 -22.75 -6.65
N ALA A 25 -11.28 -22.63 -5.35
CA ALA A 25 -10.02 -22.16 -4.81
C ALA A 25 -8.88 -23.05 -5.33
N ASN A 26 -7.80 -22.42 -5.82
CA ASN A 26 -6.63 -23.13 -6.29
C ASN A 26 -5.36 -22.48 -5.70
N PRO A 27 -4.83 -23.03 -4.58
CA PRO A 27 -3.67 -22.50 -3.89
C PRO A 27 -2.35 -22.88 -4.57
N ALA A 28 -2.36 -23.71 -5.61
CA ALA A 28 -1.14 -24.10 -6.31
C ALA A 28 -0.59 -22.94 -7.16
N GLN A 29 0.71 -22.68 -7.00
CA GLN A 29 1.46 -21.71 -7.80
C GLN A 29 1.46 -22.10 -9.28
N ARG A 30 1.19 -21.12 -10.14
CA ARG A 30 1.09 -21.30 -11.60
C ARG A 30 1.25 -19.97 -12.32
N GLU A 31 1.50 -20.02 -13.62
CA GLU A 31 1.39 -18.84 -14.48
C GLU A 31 -0.09 -18.46 -14.66
N LEU A 32 -0.39 -17.17 -14.55
CA LEU A 32 -1.73 -16.63 -14.81
C LEU A 32 -1.75 -16.06 -16.23
N VAL A 33 -2.64 -16.57 -17.08
CA VAL A 33 -2.62 -16.30 -18.53
C VAL A 33 -3.78 -15.43 -19.03
N GLU A 34 -4.89 -15.35 -18.29
CA GLU A 34 -6.07 -14.56 -18.70
C GLU A 34 -6.25 -13.31 -17.82
N PHE A 35 -6.52 -13.51 -16.53
CA PHE A 35 -6.77 -12.44 -15.57
C PHE A 35 -5.62 -12.33 -14.56
N HIS A 36 -5.42 -11.13 -14.01
CA HIS A 36 -4.37 -10.83 -13.03
C HIS A 36 -2.94 -11.05 -13.55
N THR A 37 -2.75 -11.10 -14.87
CA THR A 37 -1.43 -11.32 -15.52
C THR A 37 -0.43 -10.19 -15.22
N ASP A 38 -0.93 -9.01 -14.84
CA ASP A 38 -0.15 -7.86 -14.41
C ASP A 38 0.26 -7.91 -12.93
N LYS A 39 -0.25 -8.86 -12.14
CA LYS A 39 0.02 -8.99 -10.71
C LYS A 39 1.24 -9.89 -10.47
N ARG A 40 2.43 -9.32 -10.73
CA ARG A 40 3.71 -9.99 -10.46
C ARG A 40 4.11 -9.78 -9.00
N LEU A 41 4.39 -10.89 -8.30
CA LEU A 41 4.84 -10.86 -6.91
C LEU A 41 6.36 -10.70 -6.84
N ALA A 42 6.80 -9.62 -6.20
CA ALA A 42 8.19 -9.30 -5.93
C ALA A 42 8.39 -9.00 -4.44
N HIS A 43 8.20 -10.03 -3.60
CA HIS A 43 8.33 -9.98 -2.14
C HIS A 43 9.43 -10.91 -1.61
N GLY A 44 10.47 -11.14 -2.41
CA GLY A 44 11.54 -12.09 -2.11
C GLY A 44 11.11 -13.56 -2.28
N THR A 45 11.84 -14.46 -1.64
CA THR A 45 11.73 -15.90 -1.85
C THR A 45 10.64 -16.59 -1.02
N THR A 46 10.04 -15.89 -0.05
CA THR A 46 9.07 -16.48 0.89
C THR A 46 7.63 -16.25 0.45
N LEU A 47 7.31 -15.06 -0.06
CA LEU A 47 5.96 -14.68 -0.46
C LEU A 47 5.81 -14.85 -1.98
N THR A 48 5.75 -16.10 -2.41
CA THR A 48 5.80 -16.48 -3.85
C THR A 48 4.43 -16.66 -4.48
N TRP A 49 3.36 -16.63 -3.67
CA TRP A 49 2.00 -16.89 -4.15
C TRP A 49 0.93 -16.01 -3.49
N CYS A 50 -0.22 -15.88 -4.16
CA CYS A 50 -1.29 -14.97 -3.76
C CYS A 50 -1.85 -15.30 -2.37
N THR A 51 -1.93 -16.60 -2.04
CA THR A 51 -2.56 -17.11 -0.81
C THR A 51 -1.75 -16.87 0.46
N PHE A 52 -0.52 -16.36 0.35
CA PHE A 52 0.21 -15.88 1.52
C PHE A 52 -0.42 -14.61 2.13
N CYS A 53 -1.09 -13.81 1.30
CA CYS A 53 -1.74 -12.58 1.73
C CYS A 53 -3.26 -12.62 1.54
N HIS A 54 -3.76 -13.35 0.54
CA HIS A 54 -5.19 -13.48 0.27
C HIS A 54 -5.75 -14.77 0.87
N GLN A 55 -7.02 -14.70 1.27
CA GLN A 55 -7.77 -15.89 1.62
C GLN A 55 -8.14 -16.68 0.36
N ASP A 56 -7.83 -17.97 0.36
CA ASP A 56 -7.98 -18.90 -0.76
C ASP A 56 -9.43 -19.11 -1.20
N ASP A 57 -10.35 -19.27 -0.24
CA ASP A 57 -11.78 -19.48 -0.48
C ASP A 57 -12.60 -18.17 -0.51
N ASN A 58 -11.96 -17.04 -0.20
CA ASN A 58 -12.60 -15.73 -0.17
C ASN A 58 -11.61 -14.61 -0.51
N LEU A 59 -11.40 -14.38 -1.81
CA LEU A 59 -10.41 -13.40 -2.29
C LEU A 59 -10.77 -11.94 -1.95
N ASP A 60 -11.96 -11.67 -1.41
CA ASP A 60 -12.32 -10.35 -0.85
C ASP A 60 -11.68 -10.09 0.53
N ARG A 61 -10.99 -11.08 1.08
CA ARG A 61 -10.32 -11.02 2.38
C ARG A 61 -8.83 -11.27 2.26
N LEU A 62 -8.10 -10.59 3.13
CA LEU A 62 -6.69 -10.82 3.36
C LEU A 62 -6.53 -11.73 4.59
N ARG A 63 -5.54 -12.62 4.55
CA ARG A 63 -5.21 -13.56 5.61
C ARG A 63 -3.92 -13.10 6.31
N LEU A 64 -3.92 -13.10 7.64
CA LEU A 64 -2.72 -12.91 8.46
C LEU A 64 -2.02 -14.25 8.70
N ILE A 65 -0.77 -14.22 9.18
CA ILE A 65 0.06 -15.40 9.46
C ILE A 65 -0.61 -16.30 10.51
N ASP A 66 -1.33 -15.71 11.47
CA ASP A 66 -2.11 -16.45 12.47
C ASP A 66 -3.43 -17.03 11.94
N GLY A 67 -3.73 -16.82 10.65
CA GLY A 67 -4.94 -17.27 9.97
C GLY A 67 -6.14 -16.33 10.11
N SER A 68 -6.04 -15.25 10.89
CA SER A 68 -7.12 -14.28 11.02
C SER A 68 -7.34 -13.50 9.72
N LEU A 69 -8.59 -13.08 9.47
CA LEU A 69 -8.98 -12.43 8.22
C LEU A 69 -9.23 -10.94 8.41
N VAL A 70 -8.66 -10.12 7.53
CA VAL A 70 -8.87 -8.67 7.51
C VAL A 70 -9.41 -8.22 6.14
N SER A 71 -9.96 -7.01 6.07
CA SER A 71 -10.41 -6.44 4.78
C SER A 71 -9.23 -5.79 4.03
N PHE A 72 -9.45 -5.38 2.78
CA PHE A 72 -8.46 -4.59 2.04
C PHE A 72 -8.13 -3.24 2.70
N ASP A 73 -9.07 -2.66 3.44
CA ASP A 73 -8.88 -1.39 4.15
C ASP A 73 -7.83 -1.54 5.27
N ASP A 74 -7.72 -2.76 5.79
CA ASP A 74 -6.78 -3.16 6.83
C ASP A 74 -5.47 -3.74 6.28
N GLY A 75 -5.17 -3.55 4.99
CA GLY A 75 -3.97 -4.12 4.35
C GLY A 75 -2.65 -3.79 5.05
N HIS A 76 -2.58 -2.65 5.76
CA HIS A 76 -1.44 -2.28 6.61
C HIS A 76 -1.12 -3.32 7.69
N ARG A 77 -2.12 -4.05 8.20
CA ARG A 77 -1.94 -5.15 9.17
C ARG A 77 -1.17 -6.30 8.56
N VAL A 78 -1.43 -6.65 7.30
CA VAL A 78 -0.67 -7.69 6.57
C VAL A 78 0.79 -7.30 6.46
N CYS A 79 1.07 -6.06 6.04
CA CYS A 79 2.43 -5.56 5.87
C CYS A 79 3.22 -5.53 7.19
N SER A 80 2.54 -5.23 8.30
CA SER A 80 3.16 -5.09 9.62
C SER A 80 3.77 -6.38 10.17
N GLN A 81 3.35 -7.54 9.65
CA GLN A 81 3.81 -8.85 10.11
C GLN A 81 5.30 -9.09 9.81
N CYS A 82 5.82 -8.47 8.76
CA CYS A 82 7.24 -8.55 8.38
C CYS A 82 7.94 -7.20 8.43
N HIS A 83 7.24 -6.09 8.14
CA HIS A 83 7.82 -4.74 8.09
C HIS A 83 7.57 -3.93 9.38
N ALA A 84 7.88 -4.52 10.53
CA ALA A 84 7.57 -3.96 11.84
C ALA A 84 8.14 -2.55 12.07
N GLU A 85 9.38 -2.28 11.65
CA GLU A 85 9.98 -0.95 11.78
C GLU A 85 9.23 0.12 10.98
N ARG A 86 8.92 -0.17 9.72
CA ARG A 86 8.19 0.77 8.85
C ARG A 86 6.77 0.96 9.34
N TYR A 87 6.14 -0.10 9.86
CA TYR A 87 4.84 -0.02 10.51
C TYR A 87 4.87 0.88 11.75
N ARG A 88 5.86 0.70 12.64
CA ARG A 88 6.05 1.58 13.81
C ARG A 88 6.19 3.04 13.39
N ASP A 89 7.03 3.34 12.39
CA ASP A 89 7.23 4.70 11.90
C ASP A 89 5.93 5.25 11.27
N TRP A 90 5.18 4.42 10.55
CA TRP A 90 3.86 4.76 10.01
C TRP A 90 2.83 5.06 11.10
N THR A 91 2.76 4.25 12.17
CA THR A 91 1.81 4.49 13.28
C THR A 91 2.02 5.85 13.93
N ARG A 92 3.28 6.32 13.97
CA ARG A 92 3.70 7.62 14.49
C ARG A 92 3.61 8.77 13.48
N GLY A 93 3.23 8.49 12.22
CA GLY A 93 3.15 9.48 11.15
C GLY A 93 4.51 9.92 10.60
N ILE A 94 5.61 9.24 10.95
CA ILE A 94 6.95 9.48 10.41
C ILE A 94 7.03 8.94 8.97
N HIS A 95 6.33 7.84 8.69
CA HIS A 95 6.27 7.22 7.37
C HIS A 95 4.84 7.22 6.80
N GLY A 96 4.72 7.42 5.49
CA GLY A 96 3.43 7.59 4.81
C GLY A 96 2.88 9.00 4.94
N VAL A 97 1.67 9.20 4.42
CA VAL A 97 1.02 10.53 4.38
C VAL A 97 -0.21 10.53 5.28
N THR A 98 -0.36 11.61 6.04
CA THR A 98 -1.61 11.96 6.73
C THR A 98 -2.20 13.18 6.04
N THR A 99 -3.44 13.08 5.59
CA THR A 99 -4.19 14.17 4.97
C THR A 99 -5.30 14.67 5.89
N GLY A 100 -5.76 15.89 5.70
CA GLY A 100 -6.77 16.55 6.55
C GLY A 100 -6.23 17.86 7.11
N SER A 101 -6.93 18.43 8.07
CA SER A 101 -6.54 19.68 8.74
C SER A 101 -6.57 19.50 10.26
N TRP A 102 -6.09 20.49 11.01
CA TRP A 102 -6.25 20.50 12.48
C TRP A 102 -7.71 20.71 12.92
N ARG A 103 -8.60 21.15 12.01
CA ARG A 103 -10.03 21.33 12.28
C ARG A 103 -10.84 20.09 11.91
N ASP A 104 -10.41 19.38 10.87
CA ASP A 104 -11.08 18.19 10.35
C ASP A 104 -10.47 16.92 10.93
N VAL A 105 -11.10 15.77 10.64
CA VAL A 105 -10.54 14.47 11.02
C VAL A 105 -9.27 14.20 10.21
N ALA A 106 -8.14 14.07 10.89
CA ALA A 106 -6.91 13.59 10.28
C ALA A 106 -7.09 12.14 9.78
N GLN A 107 -6.74 11.94 8.51
CA GLN A 107 -6.85 10.68 7.80
C GLN A 107 -5.48 10.15 7.40
N ARG A 108 -5.13 8.97 7.91
CA ARG A 108 -3.90 8.25 7.56
C ARG A 108 -4.11 7.49 6.26
N ARG A 109 -3.16 7.56 5.33
CA ARG A 109 -3.14 6.69 4.14
C ARG A 109 -2.51 5.34 4.49
N SER A 110 -3.13 4.25 4.05
CA SER A 110 -2.58 2.88 4.20
C SER A 110 -1.29 2.71 3.36
N CYS A 111 -0.49 1.70 3.66
CA CYS A 111 0.76 1.39 2.94
C CYS A 111 0.53 1.29 1.41
N THR A 112 -0.60 0.69 1.03
CA THR A 112 -0.99 0.47 -0.38
C THR A 112 -1.45 1.73 -1.11
N ALA A 113 -1.50 2.88 -0.43
CA ALA A 113 -1.78 4.16 -1.10
C ALA A 113 -0.57 4.66 -1.90
N CYS A 114 0.64 4.21 -1.56
CA CYS A 114 1.89 4.60 -2.23
C CYS A 114 2.66 3.39 -2.78
N HIS A 115 2.59 2.24 -2.11
CA HIS A 115 3.25 1.01 -2.55
C HIS A 115 2.30 0.09 -3.31
N ASN A 116 2.79 -0.55 -4.36
CA ASN A 116 2.09 -1.66 -4.99
C ASN A 116 2.16 -2.90 -4.05
N PRO A 117 1.02 -3.46 -3.60
CA PRO A 117 1.01 -4.60 -2.67
C PRO A 117 1.53 -5.91 -3.27
N HIS A 118 1.78 -5.99 -4.58
CA HIS A 118 2.43 -7.13 -5.21
C HIS A 118 3.92 -6.89 -5.45
N ASP A 119 4.32 -5.62 -5.50
CA ASP A 119 5.69 -5.18 -5.76
C ASP A 119 6.02 -3.90 -4.98
N PRO A 120 6.25 -3.98 -3.65
CA PRO A 120 6.31 -2.84 -2.75
C PRO A 120 7.70 -2.19 -2.76
N HIS A 121 8.19 -1.89 -3.96
CA HIS A 121 9.42 -1.14 -4.09
C HIS A 121 9.32 0.24 -3.43
N ARG A 122 10.48 0.75 -3.04
CA ARG A 122 10.62 2.08 -2.46
C ARG A 122 10.20 3.10 -3.53
N THR A 123 9.16 3.88 -3.27
CA THR A 123 8.75 4.94 -4.17
C THR A 123 9.87 5.99 -4.22
N GLN A 124 10.44 6.20 -5.40
CA GLN A 124 11.39 7.28 -5.63
C GLN A 124 10.61 8.53 -6.01
N PHE A 125 10.77 9.58 -5.22
CA PHE A 125 10.25 10.90 -5.56
C PHE A 125 11.42 11.75 -6.02
N ASN A 126 11.24 12.43 -7.15
CA ASN A 126 12.17 13.49 -7.52
C ASN A 126 12.01 14.62 -6.51
N ALA A 127 13.13 15.10 -5.98
CA ALA A 127 13.09 16.31 -5.18
C ALA A 127 12.49 17.43 -6.03
N LEU A 128 11.56 18.18 -5.45
CA LEU A 128 11.19 19.46 -6.03
C LEU A 128 12.46 20.33 -6.11
N PRO A 129 12.57 21.21 -7.12
CA PRO A 129 13.68 22.15 -7.18
C PRO A 129 13.79 22.90 -5.85
N PRO A 130 15.01 23.24 -5.41
CA PRO A 130 15.19 24.03 -4.21
C PRO A 130 14.34 25.31 -4.31
N PRO A 131 13.74 25.78 -3.21
CA PRO A 131 12.97 27.01 -3.23
C PRO A 131 13.85 28.14 -3.79
N SER A 132 13.27 29.03 -4.60
CA SER A 132 13.99 30.20 -5.10
C SER A 132 14.54 30.98 -3.91
N ARG A 133 15.80 31.44 -4.01
CA ARG A 133 16.46 32.22 -2.95
C ARG A 133 15.85 33.59 -2.73
N GLU A 134 14.86 33.98 -3.52
CA GLU A 134 14.22 35.29 -3.43
C GLU A 134 13.25 35.34 -2.25
N ARG A 135 13.82 35.51 -1.06
CA ARG A 135 13.21 36.31 -0.01
C ARG A 135 14.01 37.59 0.13
N GLY A 136 13.50 38.64 -0.51
CA GLY A 136 13.85 40.06 -0.35
C GLY A 136 15.20 40.38 0.29
N ARG A 137 16.22 40.56 -0.55
CA ARG A 137 17.33 41.52 -0.43
C ARG A 137 18.31 41.24 -1.57
N GLU A 138 18.41 42.18 -2.49
CA GLU A 138 19.57 42.33 -3.36
C GLU A 138 20.79 42.29 -2.45
N GLN A 139 21.67 41.32 -2.65
CA GLN A 139 22.97 41.32 -2.01
C GLN A 139 23.77 42.40 -2.73
N GLU A 140 23.97 43.56 -2.09
CA GLU A 140 25.03 44.47 -2.50
C GLU A 140 26.34 43.71 -2.36
N GLU A 141 26.93 43.39 -3.51
CA GLU A 141 28.27 42.81 -3.62
C GLU A 141 29.28 43.83 -3.09
N HIS A 142 29.70 43.66 -1.84
CA HIS A 142 30.93 44.27 -1.35
C HIS A 142 32.11 43.54 -1.99
N HIS A 143 32.51 44.00 -3.18
CA HIS A 143 33.85 43.79 -3.69
C HIS A 143 34.77 44.87 -3.10
N GLU A 144 35.92 44.41 -2.62
CA GLU A 144 37.00 45.14 -1.94
C GLU A 144 37.66 46.24 -2.80
#